data_AF-A0A7K4TZV5-F1
#
_entry.id   AF-A0A7K4TZV5-F1
#
_cell.length_a   1.000
_cell.length_b   1.000
_cell.length_c   1.000
_cell.angle_alpha   90.00
_cell.angle_beta   90.00
_cell.angle_gamma   90.00
#
_symmetry.space_group_name_H-M   'P 1'
#
loop_
_entity.id
_entity.type
_entity.pdbx_description
1 polymer ?
#
loop_
_entity_poly.entity_id
_entity_poly.type
_entity_poly.pdbx_seq_one_letter_code
_entity_poly.pdbx_strand_id
1 'polypeptide(L)' 'QGVVGGYNGTIFAYGQTGSGKSFTMQGAANPSSQKGIIPRAFEHIFESVQCAGNAKFLLRASYLEIYSED' A
#
# COMPACT_ATOMS: atom_id res chain seq x y z
N GLN A 1 -7.15 0.47 15.95
CA GLN A 1 -5.69 0.66 15.90
C GLN A 1 -5.18 -0.20 14.75
N GLY A 2 -4.76 0.40 13.62
CA GLY A 2 -4.38 -0.33 12.40
C GLY A 2 -2.91 -0.75 12.38
N VAL A 3 -2.30 -0.82 11.20
CA VAL A 3 -0.90 -1.24 11.02
C VAL A 3 0.09 -0.39 11.83
N VAL A 4 -0.16 0.93 11.94
CA VAL A 4 0.66 1.86 12.75
C VAL A 4 0.60 1.53 14.25
N GLY A 5 -0.42 0.80 14.71
CA GLY A 5 -0.55 0.31 16.08
C GLY A 5 0.19 -1.00 16.36
N GLY A 6 0.96 -1.52 15.41
CA GLY A 6 1.75 -2.75 15.57
C GLY A 6 1.07 -4.04 15.12
N TYR A 7 -0.02 -3.95 14.35
CA TYR A 7 -0.73 -5.12 13.80
C TYR A 7 -0.36 -5.39 12.36
N ASN A 8 -0.31 -6.66 11.95
CA ASN A 8 -0.12 -7.03 10.55
C ASN A 8 -1.41 -6.77 9.75
N GLY A 9 -1.27 -6.22 8.55
CA GLY A 9 -2.38 -5.98 7.62
C GLY A 9 -2.04 -6.46 6.21
N THR A 10 -3.01 -7.06 5.53
CA THR A 10 -2.87 -7.53 4.15
C THR A 10 -4.08 -7.07 3.35
N ILE A 11 -3.81 -6.52 2.16
CA ILE A 11 -4.83 -6.17 1.17
C ILE A 11 -4.44 -6.89 -0.11
N PHE A 12 -5.37 -7.66 -0.67
CA PHE A 12 -5.18 -8.35 -1.94
C PHE A 12 -6.34 -8.02 -2.88
N ALA A 13 -6.04 -7.83 -4.16
CA ALA A 13 -7.05 -7.65 -5.20
C ALA A 13 -7.20 -8.96 -5.99
N TYR A 14 -8.42 -9.46 -6.10
CA TYR A 14 -8.75 -10.72 -6.79
C TYR A 14 -9.88 -10.50 -7.79
N GLY A 15 -9.85 -11.24 -8.90
CA GLY A 15 -10.81 -11.09 -10.00
C GLY A 15 -10.21 -11.47 -11.35
N GLN A 16 -11.04 -11.53 -12.38
CA GLN A 16 -10.63 -11.88 -13.74
C GLN A 16 -9.63 -10.88 -14.34
N THR A 17 -8.90 -11.28 -15.38
CA THR A 17 -8.09 -10.35 -16.17
C THR A 17 -8.98 -9.22 -16.74
N GLY A 18 -8.50 -7.98 -16.65
CA GLY A 18 -9.27 -6.80 -17.04
C GLY A 18 -10.26 -6.27 -15.99
N SER A 19 -10.45 -6.93 -14.84
CA SER A 19 -11.40 -6.47 -13.80
C SER A 19 -10.92 -5.28 -12.96
N GLY A 20 -9.76 -4.70 -13.30
CA GLY A 20 -9.23 -3.52 -12.62
C GLY A 20 -8.35 -3.78 -11.39
N LYS A 21 -7.92 -5.03 -11.09
CA LYS A 21 -7.05 -5.33 -9.93
C LYS A 21 -5.83 -4.40 -9.81
N SER A 22 -5.05 -4.27 -10.89
CA SER A 22 -3.88 -3.41 -10.93
C SER A 22 -4.25 -1.93 -10.82
N PHE A 23 -5.38 -1.52 -11.39
CA PHE A 23 -5.89 -0.15 -11.25
C PHE A 23 -6.35 0.14 -9.81
N THR A 24 -6.92 -0.82 -9.09
CA THR A 24 -7.28 -0.66 -7.68
C THR A 24 -6.03 -0.56 -6.79
N MET A 25 -5.03 -1.43 -7.00
CA MET A 25 -3.82 -1.47 -6.17
C MET A 25 -2.86 -0.32 -6.47
N GLN A 26 -2.55 -0.07 -7.75
CA GLN A 26 -1.60 0.95 -8.18
C GLN A 26 -2.30 2.25 -8.58
N GLY A 27 -3.37 2.14 -9.38
CA GLY A 27 -4.08 3.29 -9.96
C GLY A 27 -3.26 4.02 -11.02
N ALA A 28 -3.66 5.27 -11.27
CA ALA A 28 -2.93 6.19 -12.15
C ALA A 28 -2.23 7.27 -11.32
N ALA A 29 -1.04 7.70 -11.79
CA ALA A 29 -0.29 8.76 -11.13
C ALA A 29 -1.00 10.12 -11.24
N ASN A 30 -1.66 10.36 -12.37
CA ASN A 30 -2.40 11.59 -12.67
C ASN A 30 -3.77 11.24 -13.30
N PRO A 31 -4.87 11.89 -12.89
CA PRO A 31 -4.96 12.86 -11.78
C PRO A 31 -4.82 12.18 -10.40
N SER A 32 -4.48 12.96 -9.35
CA SER A 32 -4.29 12.45 -7.99
C SER A 32 -5.49 11.66 -7.43
N SER A 33 -6.70 11.97 -7.90
CA SER A 33 -7.92 11.26 -7.56
C SER A 33 -7.91 9.78 -8.00
N GLN A 34 -7.09 9.41 -8.98
CA GLN A 34 -6.99 8.05 -9.50
C GLN A 34 -5.85 7.21 -8.88
N LYS A 35 -5.13 7.72 -7.86
CA LYS A 35 -4.15 6.93 -7.12
C LYS A 35 -4.81 5.70 -6.49
N GLY A 36 -4.15 4.54 -6.59
CA GLY A 36 -4.60 3.28 -6.00
C GLY A 36 -4.28 3.16 -4.50
N ILE A 37 -4.49 1.96 -3.98
CA ILE A 37 -4.29 1.64 -2.55
C ILE A 37 -2.81 1.78 -2.13
N ILE A 38 -1.87 1.27 -2.92
CA ILE A 38 -0.43 1.27 -2.60
C ILE A 38 0.11 2.70 -2.39
N PRO A 39 -0.02 3.65 -3.34
CA PRO A 39 0.49 5.01 -3.14
C PRO A 39 -0.21 5.73 -1.97
N ARG A 40 -1.50 5.52 -1.76
CA ARG A 40 -2.24 6.10 -0.63
C ARG A 40 -1.81 5.53 0.72
N ALA A 41 -1.48 4.23 0.77
CA ALA A 41 -0.98 3.59 1.98
C ALA A 41 0.38 4.18 2.39
N PHE A 42 1.27 4.45 1.43
CA PHE A 42 2.52 5.15 1.70
C PHE A 42 2.28 6.54 2.27
N GLU A 43 1.45 7.36 1.61
CA GLU A 43 1.09 8.71 2.09
C GLU A 43 0.58 8.67 3.54
N HIS A 44 -0.39 7.80 3.83
CA HIS A 44 -0.97 7.66 5.15
C HIS A 44 0.03 7.17 6.22
N ILE A 45 0.95 6.26 5.87
CA ILE A 45 2.00 5.79 6.79
C ILE A 45 2.95 6.94 7.12
N PHE A 46 3.42 7.70 6.12
CA PHE A 46 4.33 8.81 6.34
C PHE A 46 3.67 9.92 7.16
N GLU A 47 2.42 10.27 6.88
CA GLU A 47 1.64 11.23 7.67
C GLU A 47 1.50 10.77 9.14
N SER A 48 1.18 9.49 9.34
CA SER A 48 1.02 8.91 10.68
C SER A 48 2.33 8.96 11.49
N VAL A 49 3.46 8.66 10.84
CA VAL A 49 4.79 8.72 11.45
C VAL A 49 5.17 10.15 11.82
N GLN A 50 4.87 11.13 10.96
CA GLN A 50 5.13 12.55 11.24
C GLN A 50 4.32 13.08 12.44
N CYS A 51 3.08 12.60 12.61
CA CYS A 51 2.22 12.99 13.73
C CYS A 51 2.60 12.33 15.06
N ALA A 52 3.37 11.23 15.03
CA ALA A 52 3.72 10.43 16.20
C ALA A 52 4.97 10.97 16.92
N GLY A 53 4.82 12.14 17.57
CA GLY A 53 5.93 12.97 18.05
C GLY A 53 6.99 12.35 19.00
N ASN A 54 6.70 11.23 19.67
CA ASN A 54 7.64 10.60 20.61
C ASN A 54 8.08 9.17 20.22
N ALA A 55 7.67 8.66 19.05
CA ALA A 55 8.00 7.32 18.59
C ALA A 55 9.03 7.35 17.45
N LYS A 56 10.02 6.48 17.50
CA LYS A 56 10.97 6.27 16.40
C LYS A 56 10.47 5.15 15.51
N PHE A 57 10.34 5.43 14.22
CA PHE A 57 9.92 4.45 13.23
C PHE A 57 11.06 4.11 12.27
N LEU A 58 11.17 2.83 11.91
CA LEU A 58 12.01 2.36 10.82
C LEU A 58 11.09 1.74 9.76
N LEU A 59 10.99 2.39 8.60
CA LEU A 59 10.18 1.91 7.49
C LEU A 59 11.06 1.11 6.53
N ARG A 60 10.56 -0.07 6.12
CA ARG A 60 11.19 -0.93 5.10
C ARG A 60 10.12 -1.38 4.12
N ALA A 61 10.49 -1.48 2.86
CA ALA A 61 9.63 -2.00 1.81
C ALA A 61 10.36 -3.09 1.04
N SER A 62 9.61 -4.09 0.58
CA SER A 62 10.07 -5.16 -0.29
C SER A 62 9.00 -5.39 -1.35
N TYR A 63 9.41 -5.74 -2.57
CA TYR A 63 8.52 -6.08 -3.67
C TYR A 63 8.94 -7.43 -4.25
N LEU A 64 7.96 -8.31 -4.47
CA LEU A 64 8.14 -9.65 -5.00
C LEU A 64 7.07 -9.89 -6.06
N GLU A 65 7.48 -10.48 -7.18
CA GLU A 65 6.60 -11.01 -8.20
C GLU A 65 6.77 -12.53 -8.24
N ILE A 66 5.66 -13.26 -8.31
CA ILE A 66 5.65 -14.71 -8.48
C ILE A 66 5.15 -14.96 -9.90
N TYR A 67 6.05 -15.44 -10.77
CA TYR A 67 5.75 -15.75 -12.17
C TYR A 67 6.24 -17.15 -12.51
N SER A 68 5.31 -18.08 -12.73
CA SER A 68 5.58 -19.52 -12.85
C SER A 68 6.23 -20.12 -11.59
N GLU A 69 5.95 -21.38 -11.27
CA GLU A 69 6.50 -22.05 -10.08
C GLU A 69 7.96 -22.53 -10.29
N ASP A 70 8.80 -21.75 -10.97
CA ASP A 70 10.24 -22.04 -11.19
C ASP A 70 11.12 -20.81 -10.94
#